data_AF-A0A932RAB8-F1
#
_entry.id   AF-A0A932RAB8-F1
#
_cell.length_a   1.000
_cell.length_b   1.000
_cell.length_c   1.000
_cell.angle_alpha   90.00
_cell.angle_beta   90.00
_cell.angle_gamma   90.00
#
_symmetry.space_group_name_H-M   'P 1'
#
loop_
_entity.id
_entity.type
_entity.pdbx_description
1 polymer ?
#
loop_
_entity_poly.entity_id
_entity_poly.type
_entity_poly.pdbx_seq_one_letter_code
_entity_poly.pdbx_strand_id
1 'polypeptide(L)'
;MAALRSAMLALVLLTGYSACAQQLTLPDAPSHHKFFDRQNTVAFSTLAGLIAVDAVTTQRLTNSGQAREANPLWRPMVQQGWQGEMAASALGFSAALGVAYTFHKTGHHKMERWANWFTVGIEAANDTHNLFLDARR
;
A
#
# COMPACT_ATOMS: atom_id res chain seq x y z
N MET A 1 31.25 -60.54 20.33
CA MET A 1 31.45 -59.15 19.87
C MET A 1 30.57 -58.75 18.69
N ALA A 2 30.23 -59.65 17.75
CA ALA A 2 29.35 -59.34 16.62
C ALA A 2 27.90 -58.97 17.02
N ALA A 3 27.30 -59.73 17.94
CA ALA A 3 25.92 -59.49 18.39
C ALA A 3 25.72 -58.12 19.08
N LEU A 4 26.72 -57.63 19.81
CA LEU A 4 26.68 -56.31 20.46
C LEU A 4 26.73 -55.16 19.44
N ARG A 5 27.50 -55.33 18.36
CA ARG A 5 27.59 -54.36 17.25
C ARG A 5 26.28 -54.31 16.46
N SER A 6 25.64 -55.46 16.22
CA SER A 6 24.34 -55.56 15.56
C SER A 6 23.22 -54.94 16.40
N ALA A 7 23.24 -55.12 17.73
CA ALA A 7 22.28 -54.51 18.64
C ALA A 7 22.42 -52.98 18.70
N MET A 8 23.65 -52.45 18.70
CA MET A 8 23.88 -51.00 18.65
C MET A 8 23.46 -50.37 17.32
N LEU A 9 23.69 -51.05 16.19
CA LEU A 9 23.21 -50.59 14.88
C LEU A 9 21.68 -50.56 14.81
N ALA A 10 21.00 -51.59 15.33
CA ALA A 10 19.54 -51.60 15.41
C ALA A 10 19.01 -50.48 16.31
N LEU A 11 19.67 -50.21 17.44
CA LEU A 11 19.29 -49.14 18.37
C LEU A 11 19.48 -47.73 17.75
N VAL A 12 20.55 -47.51 17.00
CA VAL A 12 20.81 -46.23 16.29
C VAL A 12 19.84 -46.02 15.13
N LEU A 13 19.44 -47.08 14.43
CA LEU A 13 18.44 -47.01 13.37
C LEU A 13 17.03 -46.72 13.92
N LEU A 14 16.68 -47.29 15.09
CA LEU A 14 15.41 -47.04 15.77
C LEU A 14 15.31 -45.61 16.34
N THR A 15 16.40 -45.03 16.86
CA THR A 15 16.39 -43.63 17.35
C THR A 15 16.40 -42.60 16.22
N GLY A 16 17.01 -42.94 15.06
CA GLY A 16 16.98 -42.09 13.86
C GLY A 16 15.59 -41.96 13.22
N TYR A 17 14.76 -43.01 13.26
CA TYR A 17 13.40 -42.98 12.72
C TYR A 17 12.42 -42.09 13.52
N SER A 18 12.60 -41.96 14.83
CA SER A 18 11.74 -41.10 15.66
C SER A 18 12.02 -39.61 15.52
N ALA A 19 13.22 -39.21 15.10
CA ALA A 19 13.55 -37.79 14.89
C ALA A 19 12.98 -37.23 13.57
N CYS A 20 12.73 -38.09 12.57
CA CYS A 20 12.21 -37.66 11.27
C CYS A 20 10.68 -37.61 11.19
N ALA A 21 9.96 -38.17 12.18
CA ALA A 21 8.52 -38.39 12.12
C ALA A 21 7.67 -37.44 12.99
N GLN A 22 8.26 -36.47 13.68
CA GLN A 22 7.48 -35.56 14.52
C GLN A 22 8.01 -34.13 14.52
N GLN A 23 8.13 -33.55 13.33
CA GLN A 23 8.02 -32.12 13.20
C GLN A 23 6.54 -31.78 13.35
N LEU A 24 6.12 -31.52 14.60
CA LEU A 24 4.79 -31.01 14.89
C LEU A 24 4.64 -29.69 14.12
N THR A 25 3.98 -29.72 12.97
CA THR A 25 3.53 -28.49 12.30
C THR A 25 2.43 -27.92 13.17
N LEU A 26 2.82 -27.06 14.11
CA LEU A 26 1.89 -26.17 14.79
C LEU A 26 1.13 -25.42 13.69
N PRO A 27 -0.21 -25.27 13.78
CA PRO A 27 -0.92 -24.41 12.86
C PRO A 27 -0.24 -23.04 12.88
N ASP A 28 0.05 -22.49 11.71
CA ASP A 28 0.60 -21.13 11.61
C ASP A 28 -0.24 -20.23 12.50
N ALA A 29 0.42 -19.53 13.43
CA ALA A 29 -0.26 -18.52 14.23
C ALA A 29 -1.01 -17.59 13.26
N PRO A 30 -2.24 -17.12 13.60
CA PRO A 30 -3.05 -16.32 12.69
C PRO A 30 -2.17 -15.25 12.04
N SER A 31 -1.99 -15.33 10.72
CA SER A 31 -1.04 -14.47 10.02
C SER A 31 -1.42 -13.02 10.34
N HIS A 32 -0.56 -12.34 11.10
CA HIS A 32 -0.83 -10.98 11.54
C HIS A 32 -1.05 -10.12 10.29
N HIS A 33 -2.21 -9.45 10.18
CA HIS A 33 -2.53 -8.61 9.03
C HIS A 33 -1.40 -7.58 8.86
N LYS A 34 -0.74 -7.59 7.71
CA LYS A 34 0.37 -6.68 7.39
C LYS A 34 -0.20 -5.41 6.77
N PHE A 35 0.33 -4.26 7.16
CA PHE A 35 -0.12 -2.98 6.59
C PHE A 35 0.15 -2.91 5.08
N PHE A 36 1.37 -3.26 4.65
CA PHE A 36 1.70 -3.38 3.23
C PHE A 36 1.48 -4.81 2.75
N ASP A 37 0.22 -5.22 2.71
CA ASP A 37 -0.19 -6.42 1.99
C ASP A 37 -0.56 -6.06 0.54
N ARG A 38 -0.88 -7.09 -0.26
CA ARG A 38 -1.19 -6.91 -1.69
C ARG A 38 -2.28 -5.86 -1.95
N GLN A 39 -3.35 -5.84 -1.16
CA GLN A 39 -4.46 -4.90 -1.39
C GLN A 39 -4.05 -3.45 -1.12
N ASN A 40 -3.35 -3.18 -0.02
CA ASN A 40 -2.89 -1.83 0.26
C ASN A 40 -1.79 -1.39 -0.70
N THR A 41 -0.88 -2.29 -1.08
CA THR A 41 0.13 -1.97 -2.10
C THR A 41 -0.54 -1.55 -3.41
N VAL A 42 -1.53 -2.30 -3.90
CA VAL A 42 -2.26 -1.94 -5.11
C VAL A 42 -2.98 -0.59 -4.95
N ALA A 43 -3.66 -0.37 -3.83
CA ALA A 43 -4.39 0.88 -3.61
C ALA A 43 -3.46 2.10 -3.54
N PHE A 44 -2.35 2.02 -2.79
CA PHE A 44 -1.38 3.12 -2.70
C PHE A 44 -0.62 3.35 -3.99
N SER A 45 -0.27 2.31 -4.74
CA SER A 45 0.34 2.46 -6.07
C SER A 45 -0.64 3.11 -7.05
N THR A 46 -1.92 2.74 -7.00
CA THR A 46 -2.96 3.36 -7.82
C THR A 46 -3.12 4.84 -7.44
N LEU A 47 -3.21 5.14 -6.14
CA LEU A 47 -3.32 6.51 -5.66
C LEU A 47 -2.10 7.36 -6.06
N ALA A 48 -0.89 6.83 -5.95
CA ALA A 48 0.32 7.54 -6.38
C ALA A 48 0.30 7.85 -7.89
N GLY A 49 -0.19 6.91 -8.70
CA GLY A 49 -0.38 7.13 -10.14
C GLY A 49 -1.40 8.23 -10.44
N LEU A 50 -2.54 8.21 -9.76
CA LEU A 50 -3.58 9.24 -9.90
C LEU A 50 -3.07 10.62 -9.47
N ILE A 51 -2.43 10.73 -8.29
CA ILE A 51 -1.83 11.99 -7.83
C ILE A 51 -0.79 12.54 -8.83
N ALA A 52 -0.05 11.68 -9.51
CA ALA A 52 0.88 12.12 -10.56
C ALA A 52 0.15 12.65 -11.80
N VAL A 53 -0.98 12.05 -12.17
CA VAL A 53 -1.85 12.54 -13.26
C VAL A 53 -2.49 13.87 -12.87
N ASP A 54 -3.02 13.98 -11.65
CA ASP A 54 -3.56 15.22 -11.10
C ASP A 54 -2.51 16.33 -11.16
N ALA A 55 -1.33 16.11 -10.59
CA ALA A 55 -0.25 17.10 -10.57
C ALA A 55 0.11 17.62 -11.97
N VAL A 56 0.20 16.71 -12.96
CA VAL A 56 0.51 17.08 -14.35
C VAL A 56 -0.63 17.89 -14.97
N THR A 57 -1.86 17.43 -14.83
CA THR A 57 -3.03 18.08 -15.45
C THR A 57 -3.34 19.42 -14.77
N THR A 58 -3.28 19.49 -13.45
CA THR A 58 -3.41 20.71 -12.65
C THR A 58 -2.36 21.75 -13.04
N GLN A 59 -1.07 21.39 -13.08
CA GLN A 59 -0.02 22.32 -13.52
C GLN A 59 -0.21 22.76 -14.97
N ARG A 60 -0.61 21.87 -15.88
CA ARG A 60 -0.93 22.25 -17.25
C ARG A 60 -2.06 23.27 -17.30
N LEU A 61 -3.21 22.95 -16.69
CA LEU A 61 -4.46 23.74 -16.71
C LEU A 61 -4.28 25.11 -16.07
N THR A 62 -3.56 25.18 -14.95
CA THR A 62 -3.26 26.44 -14.27
C THR A 62 -2.28 27.31 -15.06
N ASN A 63 -1.20 26.72 -15.59
CA ASN A 63 -0.19 27.48 -16.35
C ASN A 63 -0.72 28.01 -17.69
N SER A 64 -1.73 27.36 -18.29
CA SER A 64 -2.38 27.90 -19.51
C SER A 64 -3.47 28.93 -19.22
N GLY A 65 -3.83 29.16 -17.94
CA GLY A 65 -4.96 30.00 -17.55
C GLY A 65 -6.35 29.42 -17.83
N GLN A 66 -6.47 28.14 -18.18
CA GLN A 66 -7.76 27.51 -18.48
C GLN A 66 -8.52 27.10 -17.22
N ALA A 67 -7.81 26.78 -16.14
CA ALA A 67 -8.42 26.49 -14.85
C ALA A 67 -7.61 27.12 -13.72
N ARG A 68 -8.17 27.04 -12.50
CA ARG A 68 -7.49 27.37 -11.26
C ARG A 68 -7.65 26.20 -10.31
N GLU A 69 -6.65 25.99 -9.46
CA GLU A 69 -6.72 24.99 -8.40
C GLU A 69 -8.02 25.17 -7.60
N ALA A 70 -8.90 24.17 -7.64
CA ALA A 70 -10.24 24.27 -7.10
C ALA A 70 -10.20 24.34 -5.57
N ASN A 71 -9.27 23.61 -4.95
CA ASN A 71 -9.14 23.55 -3.51
C ASN A 71 -8.40 24.78 -2.97
N PRO A 72 -9.07 25.68 -2.22
CA PRO A 72 -8.43 26.87 -1.68
C PRO A 72 -7.32 26.57 -0.68
N LEU A 73 -7.30 25.36 -0.08
CA LEU A 73 -6.23 24.92 0.83
C LEU A 73 -4.91 24.68 0.08
N TRP A 74 -4.97 24.03 -1.09
CA TRP A 74 -3.78 23.68 -1.88
C TRP A 74 -3.36 24.78 -2.85
N ARG A 75 -4.29 25.65 -3.22
CA ARG A 75 -4.06 26.75 -4.18
C ARG A 75 -2.80 27.59 -3.90
N PRO A 76 -2.49 28.03 -2.66
CA PRO A 76 -1.28 28.80 -2.39
C PRO A 76 0.01 28.05 -2.69
N MET A 77 -0.02 26.71 -2.61
CA MET A 77 1.12 25.85 -2.92
C MET A 77 1.19 25.58 -4.42
N VAL A 78 0.12 25.07 -5.02
CA VAL A 78 0.02 24.72 -6.45
C VAL A 78 0.39 25.91 -7.37
N GLN A 79 0.03 27.14 -6.98
CA GLN A 79 0.36 28.36 -7.72
C GLN A 79 1.84 28.73 -7.72
N GLN A 80 2.67 28.11 -6.87
CA GLN A 80 4.13 28.30 -6.85
C GLN A 80 4.84 27.39 -7.89
N GLY A 81 4.08 26.74 -8.78
CA GLY A 81 4.58 25.83 -9.79
C GLY A 81 4.89 24.44 -9.24
N TRP A 82 5.69 23.68 -9.99
CA TRP A 82 5.96 22.26 -9.71
C TRP A 82 6.46 21.94 -8.30
N GLN A 83 7.23 22.83 -7.66
CA GLN A 83 7.70 22.58 -6.29
C GLN A 83 6.55 22.58 -5.29
N GLY A 84 5.65 23.55 -5.41
CA GLY A 84 4.47 23.64 -4.56
C GLY A 84 3.45 22.55 -4.87
N GLU A 85 3.33 22.16 -6.14
CA GLU A 85 2.54 20.99 -6.58
C GLU A 85 3.04 19.72 -5.90
N MET A 86 4.32 19.38 -6.06
CA MET A 86 4.90 18.17 -5.47
C MET A 86 4.76 18.16 -3.95
N ALA A 87 4.88 19.32 -3.29
CA ALA A 87 4.67 19.44 -1.87
C ALA A 87 3.20 19.18 -1.48
N ALA A 88 2.23 19.73 -2.23
CA ALA A 88 0.81 19.48 -2.01
C ALA A 88 0.46 18.00 -2.23
N SER A 89 0.91 17.41 -3.35
CA SER A 89 0.76 15.99 -3.67
C SER A 89 1.33 15.08 -2.59
N ALA A 90 2.55 15.36 -2.12
CA ALA A 90 3.21 14.57 -1.07
C ALA A 90 2.44 14.65 0.26
N LEU A 91 1.93 15.82 0.62
CA LEU A 91 1.11 15.99 1.82
C LEU A 91 -0.22 15.24 1.70
N GLY A 92 -0.90 15.33 0.56
CA GLY A 92 -2.14 14.60 0.30
C GLY A 92 -1.95 13.09 0.37
N PHE A 93 -0.92 12.57 -0.31
CA PHE A 93 -0.58 11.14 -0.27
C PHE A 93 -0.22 10.66 1.14
N SER A 94 0.59 11.44 1.86
CA SER A 94 1.01 11.13 3.23
C SER A 94 -0.17 11.14 4.20
N ALA A 95 -1.13 12.06 4.01
CA ALA A 95 -2.35 12.09 4.81
C ALA A 95 -3.19 10.82 4.59
N ALA A 96 -3.36 10.38 3.34
CA ALA A 96 -4.06 9.13 3.02
C ALA A 96 -3.39 7.91 3.67
N LEU A 97 -2.05 7.80 3.54
CA LEU A 97 -1.25 6.77 4.21
C LEU A 97 -1.43 6.81 5.73
N GLY A 98 -1.37 8.00 6.33
CA GLY A 98 -1.48 8.18 7.78
C GLY A 98 -2.85 7.78 8.34
N VAL A 99 -3.93 8.13 7.64
CA VAL A 99 -5.30 7.70 7.99
C VAL A 99 -5.41 6.18 7.96
N ALA A 100 -4.99 5.55 6.87
CA ALA A 100 -5.02 4.10 6.72
C ALA A 100 -4.16 3.40 7.78
N TYR A 101 -2.96 3.91 8.03
CA TYR A 101 -2.06 3.37 9.06
C TYR A 101 -2.63 3.50 10.46
N THR A 102 -3.37 4.57 10.74
CA THR A 102 -4.07 4.73 12.02
C THR A 102 -5.15 3.67 12.19
N PHE A 103 -5.96 3.41 11.15
CA PHE A 103 -6.93 2.32 11.19
C PHE A 103 -6.27 0.95 11.34
N HIS A 104 -5.16 0.73 10.65
CA HIS A 104 -4.36 -0.48 10.79
C HIS A 104 -3.89 -0.70 12.22
N LYS A 105 -3.22 0.30 12.80
CA LYS A 105 -2.62 0.23 14.15
C LYS A 105 -3.67 0.08 15.25
N THR A 106 -4.89 0.58 15.01
CA THR A 106 -6.03 0.45 15.93
C THR A 106 -6.89 -0.80 15.69
N GLY A 107 -6.50 -1.67 14.75
CA GLY A 107 -7.19 -2.93 14.45
C GLY A 107 -8.45 -2.80 13.57
N HIS A 108 -8.75 -1.61 13.06
CA HIS A 108 -9.89 -1.34 12.19
C HIS A 108 -9.61 -1.68 10.72
N HIS A 109 -9.21 -2.92 10.43
CA HIS A 109 -8.73 -3.33 9.10
C HIS A 109 -9.77 -3.16 7.97
N LYS A 110 -11.07 -3.26 8.27
CA LYS A 110 -12.11 -2.94 7.27
C LYS A 110 -12.11 -1.45 6.90
N MET A 111 -11.98 -0.57 7.90
CA MET A 111 -11.94 0.88 7.65
C MET A 111 -10.66 1.28 6.92
N GLU A 112 -9.53 0.63 7.22
CA GLU A 112 -8.28 0.75 6.46
C GLU A 112 -8.52 0.50 4.96
N ARG A 113 -9.23 -0.59 4.59
CA ARG A 113 -9.56 -0.87 3.19
C ARG A 113 -10.49 0.17 2.57
N TRP A 114 -11.56 0.54 3.28
CA TRP A 114 -12.51 1.51 2.80
C TRP A 114 -11.86 2.87 2.58
N ALA A 115 -11.01 3.33 3.51
CA ALA A 115 -10.29 4.59 3.39
C ALA A 115 -9.43 4.62 2.11
N ASN A 116 -8.64 3.58 1.88
CA ASN A 116 -7.77 3.51 0.70
C ASN A 116 -8.55 3.59 -0.62
N TRP A 117 -9.58 2.75 -0.79
CA TRP A 117 -10.36 2.75 -2.02
C TRP A 117 -11.25 3.98 -2.18
N PHE A 118 -11.72 4.57 -1.08
CA PHE A 118 -12.46 5.82 -1.12
C PHE A 118 -11.58 6.98 -1.60
N THR A 119 -10.36 7.09 -1.09
CA THR A 119 -9.39 8.10 -1.55
C THR A 119 -9.04 7.90 -3.03
N VAL A 120 -8.78 6.66 -3.46
CA VAL A 120 -8.57 6.35 -4.89
C VAL A 120 -9.76 6.78 -5.74
N GLY A 121 -10.99 6.50 -5.31
CA GLY A 121 -12.20 6.87 -6.04
C GLY A 121 -12.40 8.39 -6.16
N ILE A 122 -12.13 9.14 -5.10
CA ILE A 122 -12.18 10.61 -5.14
C ILE A 122 -11.14 11.16 -6.11
N GLU A 123 -9.90 10.68 -6.02
CA GLU A 123 -8.81 11.18 -6.87
C GLU A 123 -9.07 10.86 -8.34
N ALA A 124 -9.54 9.65 -8.66
CA ALA A 124 -9.89 9.28 -10.02
C ALA A 124 -11.01 10.16 -10.62
N ALA A 125 -11.98 10.59 -9.79
CA ALA A 125 -13.04 11.50 -10.24
C ALA A 125 -12.48 12.91 -10.55
N ASN A 126 -11.57 13.41 -9.72
CA ASN A 126 -10.87 14.69 -9.95
C ASN A 126 -10.02 14.62 -11.22
N ASP A 127 -9.22 13.56 -11.38
CA ASP A 127 -8.41 13.33 -12.58
C ASP A 127 -9.27 13.28 -13.85
N THR A 128 -10.41 12.59 -13.80
CA THR A 128 -11.33 12.53 -14.94
C THR A 128 -11.83 13.92 -15.32
N HIS A 129 -12.15 14.76 -14.32
CA HIS A 129 -12.53 16.15 -14.56
C HIS A 129 -11.39 16.95 -15.20
N ASN A 130 -10.18 16.87 -14.65
CA ASN A 130 -9.01 17.58 -15.16
C ASN A 130 -8.61 17.12 -16.57
N LEU A 131 -8.61 15.81 -16.84
CA LEU A 131 -8.34 15.25 -18.16
C LEU A 131 -9.38 15.72 -19.19
N PHE A 132 -10.65 15.84 -18.81
CA PHE A 132 -11.68 16.34 -19.70
C PHE A 132 -11.49 17.82 -20.05
N LEU A 133 -10.97 18.62 -19.12
CA LEU A 133 -10.57 20.00 -19.39
C LEU A 133 -9.31 20.06 -20.27
N ASP A 134 -8.29 19.24 -19.98
CA ASP A 134 -7.02 19.22 -20.74
C ASP A 134 -7.26 18.76 -22.19
N ALA A 135 -8.18 17.81 -22.41
CA ALA A 135 -8.53 17.31 -23.74
C ALA A 135 -9.27 18.33 -24.64
N ARG A 136 -9.75 19.45 -24.08
CA ARG A 136 -10.45 20.52 -24.82
C ARG A 136 -9.54 21.69 -25.23
N ARG A 137 -8.23 21.54 -25.04
CA ARG A 137 -7.19 22.46 -25.50
C ARG A 137 -7.05 22.48 -27.01
#